data_AF-A0A2E2UET1-F1
#
_entry.id   AF-A0A2E2UET1-F1
#
_cell.length_a   1.000
_cell.length_b   1.000
_cell.length_c   1.000
_cell.angle_alpha   90.00
_cell.angle_beta   90.00
_cell.angle_gamma   90.00
#
_symmetry.space_group_name_H-M   'P 1'
#
loop_
_entity.id
_entity.type
_entity.pdbx_description
1 polymer ?
#
loop_
_entity_poly.entity_id
_entity_poly.type
_entity_poly.pdbx_seq_one_letter_code
_entity_poly.pdbx_strand_id
1 'polypeptide(L)'
;DLNDELLFYSRPKGVYKGNDAKKLLLDFYLVNTDISPTGNKVKATINDVVFFIDEWTPYYIEGLPLGEISIKLELINNDGVLIETPFTPSERTVILE
;
A
#
# COMPACT_ATOMS: atom_id res chain seq x y z
N ASP A 1 6.46 -12.59 15.12
CA ASP A 1 7.89 -12.99 15.11
C ASP A 1 8.60 -12.16 14.03
N LEU A 2 9.91 -11.93 14.12
CA LEU A 2 10.65 -11.28 13.01
C LEU A 2 10.86 -12.22 11.82
N ASN A 3 10.55 -13.52 11.99
CA ASN A 3 10.56 -14.53 10.93
C ASN A 3 9.23 -14.62 10.16
N ASP A 4 8.19 -13.87 10.56
CA ASP A 4 6.92 -13.87 9.85
C ASP A 4 7.04 -13.19 8.47
N GLU A 5 6.06 -13.41 7.60
CA GLU A 5 5.89 -12.65 6.36
C GLU A 5 5.34 -11.26 6.71
N LEU A 6 6.12 -10.21 6.49
CA LEU A 6 5.78 -8.86 6.96
C LEU A 6 5.63 -7.87 5.80
N LEU A 7 4.69 -6.95 5.97
CA LEU A 7 4.48 -5.78 5.12
C LEU A 7 4.59 -4.51 5.96
N PHE A 8 5.48 -3.59 5.55
CA PHE A 8 5.67 -2.31 6.19
C PHE A 8 5.31 -1.16 5.26
N TYR A 9 4.31 -0.37 5.64
CA TYR A 9 3.92 0.84 4.92
C TYR A 9 5.02 1.93 5.02
N SER A 10 5.61 2.32 3.88
CA SER A 10 6.65 3.37 3.83
C SER A 10 6.10 4.74 3.40
N ARG A 11 5.42 4.79 2.24
CA ARG A 11 4.88 6.01 1.61
C ARG A 11 3.54 5.72 0.96
N PRO A 12 2.66 6.73 0.83
CA PRO A 12 2.85 8.15 1.16
C PRO A 12 2.62 8.52 2.64
N LYS A 13 2.97 9.76 3.03
CA LYS A 13 2.68 10.31 4.38
C LYS A 13 2.59 11.83 4.38
N GLY A 14 1.75 12.39 5.24
CA GLY A 14 1.66 13.83 5.47
C GLY A 14 0.87 14.58 4.40
N VAL A 15 1.32 15.78 4.07
CA VAL A 15 0.64 16.71 3.15
C VAL A 15 1.49 16.92 1.90
N TYR A 16 0.87 16.83 0.72
CA TYR A 16 1.47 17.09 -0.58
C TYR A 16 0.83 18.33 -1.18
N LYS A 17 1.62 19.24 -1.72
CA LYS A 17 1.14 20.54 -2.22
C LYS A 17 1.50 20.77 -3.69
N GLY A 18 0.62 21.43 -4.43
CA GLY A 18 0.88 21.92 -5.78
C GLY A 18 1.27 20.80 -6.75
N ASN A 19 2.46 20.87 -7.33
CA ASN A 19 2.90 19.85 -8.28
C ASN A 19 3.16 18.49 -7.63
N ASP A 20 3.50 18.45 -6.34
CA ASP A 20 3.74 17.19 -5.62
C ASP A 20 2.44 16.43 -5.33
N ALA A 21 1.29 17.13 -5.33
CA ALA A 21 -0.03 16.53 -5.19
C ALA A 21 -0.53 15.82 -6.47
N LYS A 22 0.15 16.01 -7.62
CA LYS A 22 -0.28 15.43 -8.90
C LYS A 22 0.04 13.95 -9.05
N LYS A 23 1.10 13.48 -8.38
CA LYS A 23 1.54 12.08 -8.42
C LYS A 23 2.05 11.66 -7.05
N LEU A 24 1.41 10.66 -6.48
CA LEU A 24 1.69 10.22 -5.12
C LEU A 24 2.49 8.92 -5.16
N LEU A 25 3.69 8.92 -4.58
CA LEU A 25 4.48 7.69 -4.48
C LEU A 25 3.86 6.75 -3.43
N LEU A 26 3.47 5.56 -3.89
CA LEU A 26 3.13 4.42 -3.06
C LEU A 26 4.36 3.52 -2.95
N ASP A 27 4.80 3.26 -1.72
CA ASP A 27 5.98 2.45 -1.44
C ASP A 27 5.84 1.69 -0.13
N PHE A 28 6.39 0.49 -0.08
CA PHE A 28 6.32 -0.44 1.04
C PHE A 28 7.51 -1.40 1.03
N TYR A 29 7.77 -2.02 2.19
CA TYR A 29 8.79 -3.06 2.32
C TYR A 29 8.16 -4.41 2.63
N LEU A 30 8.68 -5.45 1.98
CA LEU A 30 8.38 -6.84 2.27
C LEU A 30 9.56 -7.49 2.99
N VAL A 31 9.26 -8.36 3.96
CA VAL A 31 10.27 -9.14 4.69
C VAL A 31 9.81 -10.59 4.76
N ASN A 32 10.72 -11.52 4.50
CA ASN A 32 10.49 -12.97 4.46
C ASN A 32 9.38 -13.44 3.51
N THR A 33 9.03 -12.63 2.52
CA THR A 33 7.99 -12.95 1.54
C THR A 33 8.25 -12.21 0.24
N ASP A 34 7.77 -12.79 -0.87
CA ASP A 34 7.75 -12.19 -2.20
C ASP A 34 6.30 -12.13 -2.69
N ILE A 35 6.00 -11.22 -3.62
CA ILE A 35 4.69 -11.11 -4.26
C ILE A 35 4.75 -11.53 -5.73
N SER A 36 3.67 -12.12 -6.22
CA SER A 36 3.56 -12.56 -7.62
C SER A 36 2.10 -12.83 -8.02
N PRO A 37 1.81 -12.96 -9.33
CA PRO A 37 0.45 -13.26 -9.79
C PRO A 37 -0.15 -14.55 -9.20
N THR A 38 0.71 -15.52 -8.85
CA THR A 38 0.32 -16.85 -8.31
C THR A 38 0.76 -17.06 -6.85
N GLY A 39 1.21 -16.01 -6.17
CA GLY A 39 1.66 -16.06 -4.78
C GLY A 39 0.93 -15.03 -3.92
N ASN A 40 1.59 -14.63 -2.84
CA ASN A 40 1.13 -13.52 -2.01
C ASN A 40 1.02 -12.24 -2.84
N LYS A 41 0.14 -11.34 -2.41
CA LYS A 41 -0.10 -10.04 -3.06
C LYS A 41 -0.28 -8.97 -2.00
N VAL A 42 0.00 -7.72 -2.37
CA VAL A 42 -0.43 -6.58 -1.57
C VAL A 42 -1.76 -6.09 -2.11
N LYS A 43 -2.80 -6.11 -1.28
CA LYS A 43 -4.07 -5.46 -1.56
C LYS A 43 -4.00 -4.02 -1.06
N ALA A 44 -4.05 -3.07 -1.98
CA ALA A 44 -4.11 -1.65 -1.70
C ALA A 44 -5.55 -1.15 -1.89
N THR A 45 -6.15 -0.60 -0.83
CA THR A 45 -7.45 0.09 -0.94
C THR A 45 -7.18 1.59 -0.84
N ILE A 46 -7.40 2.33 -1.92
CA ILE A 46 -7.19 3.77 -2.00
C ILE A 46 -8.57 4.43 -2.07
N ASN A 47 -8.93 5.15 -1.02
CA ASN A 47 -10.31 5.51 -0.69
C ASN A 47 -11.20 4.25 -0.70
N ASP A 48 -12.05 4.11 -1.72
CA ASP A 48 -12.96 2.96 -1.86
C ASP A 48 -12.57 2.02 -3.02
N VAL A 49 -11.42 2.27 -3.67
CA VAL A 49 -10.97 1.52 -4.85
C VAL A 49 -9.88 0.52 -4.47
N VAL A 50 -10.08 -0.75 -4.85
CA VAL A 50 -9.16 -1.85 -4.55
C VAL A 50 -8.25 -2.12 -5.73
N PHE A 51 -6.95 -2.25 -5.44
CA PHE A 51 -5.90 -2.67 -6.36
C PHE A 51 -5.15 -3.86 -5.76
N PHE A 52 -4.76 -4.81 -6.62
CA PHE A 52 -3.87 -5.90 -6.25
C PHE A 52 -2.51 -5.65 -6.89
N ILE A 53 -1.48 -5.61 -6.06
CA ILE A 53 -0.09 -5.42 -6.44
C ILE A 53 0.60 -6.77 -6.29
N ASP A 54 1.13 -7.27 -7.40
CA ASP A 54 1.82 -8.54 -7.51
C ASP A 54 3.29 -8.39 -7.95
N GLU A 55 3.76 -7.15 -8.14
CA GLU A 55 5.16 -6.82 -8.40
C GLU A 55 5.66 -5.80 -7.37
N TRP A 56 6.77 -6.11 -6.70
CA TRP A 56 7.36 -5.22 -5.70
C TRP A 56 8.27 -4.19 -6.36
N THR A 57 7.69 -3.04 -6.69
CA THR A 57 8.35 -1.90 -7.34
C THR A 57 7.70 -0.58 -6.87
N PRO A 58 8.34 0.58 -7.02
CA PRO A 58 7.70 1.86 -6.72
C PRO A 58 6.53 2.17 -7.67
N TYR A 59 5.39 2.60 -7.13
CA TYR A 59 4.21 3.01 -7.92
C TYR A 59 3.88 4.48 -7.73
N TYR A 60 3.47 5.15 -8.81
CA TYR A 60 2.82 6.46 -8.72
C TYR A 60 1.30 6.31 -8.85
N ILE A 61 0.57 6.89 -7.91
CA ILE A 61 -0.88 7.06 -7.99
C ILE A 61 -1.13 8.44 -8.58
N GLU A 62 -1.86 8.49 -9.68
CA GLU A 62 -2.22 9.72 -10.39
C GLU A 62 -3.74 9.87 -10.48
N GLY A 63 -4.21 11.09 -10.72
CA GLY A 63 -5.65 11.36 -10.88
C GLY A 63 -6.45 11.37 -9.58
N LEU A 64 -5.78 11.40 -8.42
CA LEU A 64 -6.44 11.57 -7.12
C LEU A 64 -7.07 12.98 -7.01
N PRO A 65 -8.24 13.11 -6.36
CA PRO A 65 -8.79 14.41 -6.05
C PRO A 65 -7.95 15.13 -5.00
N LEU A 66 -8.02 16.47 -4.97
CA LEU A 66 -7.52 17.23 -3.83
C LEU A 66 -8.36 16.92 -2.57
N GLY A 67 -7.73 17.01 -1.41
CA GLY A 67 -8.31 16.70 -0.11
C GLY A 67 -7.69 15.47 0.54
N GLU A 68 -8.47 14.84 1.40
CA GLU A 68 -8.04 13.69 2.18
C GLU A 68 -8.11 12.41 1.35
N ILE A 69 -7.01 11.65 1.35
CA ILE A 69 -6.90 10.34 0.69
C ILE A 69 -6.58 9.29 1.76
N SER A 70 -7.45 8.29 1.90
CA SER A 70 -7.18 7.10 2.73
C SER A 70 -6.50 6.02 1.89
N ILE A 71 -5.48 5.38 2.45
CA ILE A 71 -4.77 4.27 1.83
C ILE A 71 -4.60 3.17 2.87
N LYS A 72 -5.16 2.01 2.57
CA LYS A 72 -5.00 0.78 3.35
C LYS A 72 -4.16 -0.22 2.57
N LEU A 73 -3.14 -0.77 3.20
CA LEU A 73 -2.33 -1.86 2.66
C LEU A 73 -2.53 -3.13 3.50
N GLU A 74 -2.75 -4.24 2.79
CA GLU A 74 -2.95 -5.57 3.37
C GLU A 74 -2.06 -6.56 2.62
N LEU A 75 -1.26 -7.36 3.33
CA LEU A 75 -0.61 -8.54 2.74
C LEU A 75 -1.62 -9.70 2.73
N ILE A 76 -1.89 -10.27 1.57
CA ILE A 76 -2.80 -11.40 1.42
C ILE A 76 -2.06 -12.58 0.80
N ASN A 77 -2.42 -13.79 1.20
CA ASN A 77 -1.89 -15.01 0.61
C ASN A 77 -2.53 -15.30 -0.76
N ASN A 78 -2.09 -16.36 -1.43
CA ASN A 78 -2.61 -16.74 -2.75
C ASN A 78 -4.11 -17.12 -2.74
N ASP A 79 -4.68 -17.48 -1.60
CA ASP A 79 -6.11 -17.76 -1.42
C ASP A 79 -6.93 -16.47 -1.15
N GLY A 80 -6.26 -15.31 -1.13
CA GLY A 80 -6.88 -14.03 -0.82
C GLY A 80 -7.13 -13.78 0.66
N VAL A 81 -6.56 -14.60 1.55
CA VAL A 81 -6.69 -14.48 3.00
C VAL A 81 -5.64 -13.53 3.53
N LEU A 82 -6.05 -12.63 4.43
CA LEU A 82 -5.15 -11.70 5.13
C LEU A 82 -4.08 -12.46 5.92
N ILE A 83 -2.82 -12.09 5.70
CA ILE A 83 -1.71 -12.48 6.57
C ILE A 83 -1.63 -11.43 7.68
N GLU A 84 -2.23 -11.74 8.83
CA GLU A 84 -2.34 -10.81 9.96
C GLU A 84 -1.02 -10.74 10.73
N THR A 85 -0.51 -9.53 10.92
CA THR A 85 0.70 -9.26 11.70
C THR A 85 0.53 -7.96 12.47
N PRO A 86 1.44 -7.62 13.41
CA PRO A 86 1.41 -6.31 14.07
C PRO A 86 1.53 -5.10 13.13
N PHE A 87 1.90 -5.31 11.85
CA PHE A 87 2.12 -4.24 10.86
C PHE A 87 1.13 -4.27 9.69
N THR A 88 0.35 -5.35 9.52
CA THR A 88 -0.68 -5.48 8.46
C THR A 88 -1.97 -6.08 9.03
N PRO A 89 -3.14 -5.49 8.76
CA PRO A 89 -3.38 -4.37 7.85
C PRO A 89 -2.88 -3.04 8.41
N SER A 90 -2.45 -2.14 7.52
CA SER A 90 -2.07 -0.77 7.89
C SER A 90 -2.88 0.23 7.09
N GLU A 91 -3.32 1.29 7.74
CA GLU A 91 -4.10 2.36 7.11
C GLU A 91 -3.47 3.71 7.44
N ARG A 92 -3.39 4.57 6.42
CA ARG A 92 -2.88 5.93 6.55
C ARG A 92 -3.70 6.90 5.74
N THR A 93 -3.77 8.11 6.26
CA THR A 93 -4.35 9.26 5.59
C THR A 93 -3.26 10.21 5.14
N VAL A 94 -3.41 10.76 3.94
CA VAL A 94 -2.61 11.88 3.44
C VAL A 94 -3.51 12.99 2.90
N ILE A 95 -3.00 14.21 2.83
CA ILE A 95 -3.74 15.37 2.32
C ILE A 95 -3.07 15.88 1.05
N LEU A 96 -3.86 16.08 0.00
CA LEU A 96 -3.44 16.67 -1.27
C LEU A 96 -4.02 18.09 -1.40
N GLU A 97 -3.17 19.11 -1.58
CA GLU A 97 -3.55 20.53 -1.64
C GLU A 97 -3.00 21.26 -2.87
#